data_AF-A0A9E4FHK3-F1
#
_entry.id   AF-A0A9E4FHK3-F1
#
_cell.length_a   1.000
_cell.length_b   1.000
_cell.length_c   1.000
_cell.angle_alpha   90.00
_cell.angle_beta   90.00
_cell.angle_gamma   90.00
#
_symmetry.space_group_name_H-M   'P 1'
#
loop_
_entity.id
_entity.type
_entity.pdbx_description
1 polymer ?
#
loop_
_entity_poly.entity_id
_entity_poly.type
_entity_poly.pdbx_seq_one_letter_code
_entity_poly.pdbx_strand_id
1 'polypeptide(L)'
;LPELERRNEPRYYELLADALAAAGLSDARLADLSSRLRGTGIGDHDFTLWMTLRHRADEILSSHELDAFTKRAVALDEPTPSELLSMARLYAKGGAYADAAEHYSLLVANLLRRGGSGGMRRTVTLQGAGTMMVMSGAARVWQCLRAKSLRDSGRDRRGPAARDRNGFRNNGAGRCETVGG
;
A
#
# COMPACT_ATOMS: atom_id res chain seq x y z
N LEU A 1 -4.29 21.91 -11.10
CA LEU A 1 -4.83 22.52 -9.86
C LEU A 1 -3.78 23.50 -9.28
N PRO A 2 -4.12 24.80 -9.10
CA PRO A 2 -3.29 25.76 -8.38
C PRO A 2 -2.84 25.27 -7.00
N GLU A 3 -1.69 25.76 -6.52
CA GLU A 3 -0.98 25.27 -5.32
C GLU A 3 -1.81 25.32 -4.01
N LEU A 4 -2.79 26.24 -3.94
CA LEU A 4 -3.72 26.39 -2.82
C LEU A 4 -4.70 25.21 -2.70
N GLU A 5 -5.17 24.65 -3.81
CA GLU A 5 -6.08 23.50 -3.79
C GLU A 5 -5.36 22.24 -3.30
N ARG A 6 -4.09 22.06 -3.69
CA ARG A 6 -3.24 20.95 -3.22
C ARG A 6 -2.94 20.98 -1.72
N ARG A 7 -2.94 22.16 -1.08
CA ARG A 7 -2.71 22.28 0.38
C ARG A 7 -3.94 21.92 1.22
N ASN A 8 -5.14 22.11 0.67
CA ASN A 8 -6.40 21.84 1.39
C ASN A 8 -6.96 20.44 1.14
N GLU A 9 -6.40 19.73 0.17
CA GLU A 9 -6.83 18.42 -0.27
C GLU A 9 -6.92 17.37 0.87
N PRO A 10 -5.98 17.26 1.82
CA PRO A 10 -6.11 16.29 2.93
C PRO A 10 -7.30 16.60 3.83
N ARG A 11 -7.52 17.89 4.12
CA ARG A 11 -8.60 18.34 5.00
C ARG A 11 -9.98 18.10 4.38
N TYR A 12 -10.07 18.19 3.06
CA TYR A 12 -11.31 17.87 2.34
C TYR A 12 -11.77 16.43 2.60
N TYR A 13 -10.87 15.44 2.48
CA TYR A 13 -11.24 14.04 2.72
C TYR A 13 -11.48 13.72 4.19
N GLU A 14 -10.78 14.38 5.11
CA GLU A 14 -11.06 14.28 6.55
C GLU A 14 -12.48 14.75 6.87
N LEU A 15 -12.88 15.92 6.35
CA LEU A 15 -14.23 16.45 6.52
C LEU A 15 -15.30 15.53 5.88
N LEU A 16 -15.01 14.98 4.71
CA LEU A 16 -15.91 14.03 4.06
C LEU A 16 -16.05 12.73 4.87
N ALA A 17 -14.96 12.22 5.42
CA ALA A 17 -14.98 11.06 6.31
C ALA A 17 -15.73 11.36 7.61
N ASP A 18 -15.61 12.56 8.17
CA ASP A 18 -16.38 13.00 9.34
C ASP A 18 -17.89 13.07 9.03
N ALA A 19 -18.26 13.63 7.88
CA ALA A 19 -19.66 13.70 7.44
C ALA A 19 -20.27 12.30 7.22
N LEU A 20 -19.52 11.38 6.63
CA LEU A 20 -19.94 9.98 6.47
C LEU A 20 -20.12 9.28 7.83
N ALA A 21 -19.22 9.53 8.77
CA ALA A 21 -19.31 8.97 10.12
C ALA A 21 -20.52 9.53 10.87
N ALA A 22 -20.74 10.84 10.82
CA ALA A 22 -21.90 11.49 11.43
C ALA A 22 -23.23 11.00 10.84
N ALA A 23 -23.25 10.62 9.56
CA ALA A 23 -24.41 10.03 8.90
C ALA A 23 -24.55 8.51 9.12
N GLY A 24 -23.60 7.84 9.78
CA GLY A 24 -23.59 6.39 9.93
C GLY A 24 -23.35 5.62 8.63
N LEU A 25 -22.72 6.26 7.64
CA LEU A 25 -22.50 5.71 6.28
C LEU A 25 -21.05 5.29 6.00
N SER A 26 -20.14 5.46 6.96
CA SER A 26 -18.71 5.16 6.79
C SER A 26 -18.44 3.72 6.34
N ASP A 27 -19.05 2.73 7.00
CA ASP A 27 -18.79 1.32 6.70
C ASP A 27 -19.32 0.92 5.33
N ALA A 28 -20.54 1.38 5.00
CA ALA A 28 -21.14 1.14 3.69
C ALA A 28 -20.30 1.75 2.56
N ARG A 29 -19.81 2.99 2.76
CA ARG A 29 -18.95 3.65 1.78
C ARG A 29 -17.58 3.00 1.69
N LEU A 30 -16.99 2.59 2.80
CA LEU A 30 -15.72 1.87 2.82
C LEU A 30 -15.84 0.52 2.10
N ALA A 31 -16.93 -0.22 2.31
CA ALA A 31 -17.18 -1.48 1.62
C ALA A 31 -17.32 -1.31 0.09
N ASP A 32 -18.06 -0.29 -0.38
CA ASP A 32 -18.15 0.06 -1.80
C ASP A 32 -16.77 0.39 -2.39
N LEU A 33 -16.01 1.25 -1.72
CA LEU A 33 -14.66 1.62 -2.17
C LEU A 33 -13.68 0.44 -2.15
N SER A 34 -13.70 -0.42 -1.12
CA SER A 34 -12.89 -1.65 -1.06
C SER A 34 -13.25 -2.61 -2.20
N SER A 35 -14.52 -2.68 -2.60
CA SER A 35 -14.95 -3.45 -3.77
C SER A 35 -14.35 -2.89 -5.07
N ARG A 36 -14.44 -1.56 -5.27
CA ARG A 36 -13.86 -0.88 -6.44
C ARG A 36 -12.35 -0.97 -6.51
N LEU A 37 -11.68 -0.94 -5.36
CA LEU A 37 -10.23 -1.09 -5.23
C LEU A 37 -9.75 -2.46 -5.71
N ARG A 38 -10.50 -3.54 -5.39
CA ARG A 38 -10.21 -4.89 -5.88
C ARG A 38 -10.49 -5.07 -7.37
N GLY A 39 -11.38 -4.23 -7.93
CA GLY A 39 -11.59 -4.11 -9.36
C GLY A 39 -10.47 -3.29 -10.05
N THR A 40 -10.81 -2.64 -11.16
CA THR A 40 -9.87 -1.83 -11.96
C THR A 40 -10.23 -0.35 -12.00
N GLY A 41 -11.21 0.10 -11.21
CA GLY A 41 -11.93 1.36 -11.47
C GLY A 41 -11.84 2.44 -10.39
N ILE A 42 -10.97 2.34 -9.40
CA ILE A 42 -10.88 3.36 -8.36
C ILE A 42 -10.05 4.57 -8.82
N GLY A 43 -10.71 5.72 -8.97
CA GLY A 43 -10.06 7.00 -9.27
C GLY A 43 -9.23 7.53 -8.10
N ASP A 44 -8.35 8.51 -8.33
CA ASP A 44 -7.43 9.04 -7.32
C ASP A 44 -8.16 9.62 -6.09
N HIS A 45 -9.24 10.38 -6.32
CA HIS A 45 -10.05 10.95 -5.23
C HIS A 45 -10.72 9.87 -4.38
N ASP A 46 -11.31 8.86 -5.02
CA ASP A 46 -11.95 7.73 -4.34
C ASP A 46 -10.90 6.89 -3.59
N PHE A 47 -9.70 6.74 -4.14
CA PHE A 47 -8.59 6.05 -3.49
C PHE A 47 -8.10 6.80 -2.25
N THR A 48 -7.99 8.12 -2.32
CA THR A 48 -7.61 8.96 -1.18
C THR A 48 -8.66 8.92 -0.08
N LEU A 49 -9.94 8.98 -0.44
CA LEU A 49 -11.03 8.80 0.51
C LEU A 49 -11.00 7.40 1.14
N TRP A 50 -10.77 6.35 0.33
CA TRP A 50 -10.64 4.98 0.83
C TRP A 50 -9.50 4.86 1.85
N MET A 51 -8.31 5.42 1.56
CA MET A 51 -7.19 5.41 2.50
C MET A 51 -7.54 6.12 3.81
N THR A 52 -8.26 7.24 3.72
CA THR A 52 -8.69 8.04 4.88
C THR A 52 -9.67 7.26 5.75
N LEU A 53 -10.72 6.69 5.15
CA LEU A 53 -11.71 5.87 5.85
C LEU A 53 -11.07 4.61 6.45
N ARG A 54 -10.20 3.92 5.70
CA ARG A 54 -9.58 2.68 6.15
C ARG A 54 -8.58 2.90 7.29
N HIS A 55 -7.91 4.05 7.32
CA HIS A 55 -7.04 4.40 8.45
C HIS A 55 -7.85 4.57 9.75
N ARG A 56 -9.05 5.17 9.66
CA ARG A 56 -9.95 5.40 10.79
C ARG A 56 -10.71 4.17 11.30
N ALA A 57 -11.00 3.19 10.44
CA ALA A 57 -11.61 1.94 10.86
C ALA A 57 -10.68 1.17 11.81
N ASP A 58 -11.15 0.45 12.82
CA ASP A 58 -10.25 -0.28 13.74
C ASP A 58 -9.70 -1.59 13.15
N GLU A 59 -10.36 -2.10 12.11
CA GLU A 59 -10.05 -3.40 11.51
C GLU A 59 -8.69 -3.44 10.81
N ILE A 60 -7.97 -4.56 10.99
CA ILE A 60 -6.73 -4.88 10.28
C ILE A 60 -7.03 -5.06 8.78
N LEU A 61 -6.11 -4.62 7.91
CA LEU A 61 -6.25 -4.86 6.47
C LEU A 61 -6.14 -6.35 6.16
N SER A 62 -7.12 -6.89 5.45
CA SER A 62 -7.02 -8.26 4.92
C SER A 62 -5.88 -8.36 3.89
N SER A 63 -5.33 -9.56 3.71
CA SER A 63 -4.27 -9.80 2.72
C SER A 63 -4.70 -9.42 1.29
N HIS A 64 -5.97 -9.68 0.94
CA HIS A 64 -6.54 -9.30 -0.35
C HIS A 64 -6.66 -7.78 -0.53
N GLU A 65 -7.06 -7.05 0.51
CA GLU A 65 -7.10 -5.59 0.45
C GLU A 65 -5.71 -4.99 0.38
N LEU A 66 -4.74 -5.54 1.12
CA LEU A 66 -3.35 -5.10 1.08
C LEU A 66 -2.73 -5.28 -0.32
N ASP A 67 -3.00 -6.40 -0.99
CA ASP A 67 -2.55 -6.65 -2.36
C ASP A 67 -3.19 -5.66 -3.36
N ALA A 68 -4.51 -5.45 -3.26
CA ALA A 68 -5.22 -4.48 -4.11
C ALA A 68 -4.74 -3.03 -3.89
N PHE A 69 -4.55 -2.65 -2.63
CA PHE A 69 -3.97 -1.38 -2.23
C PHE A 69 -2.56 -1.21 -2.81
N THR A 70 -1.70 -2.22 -2.69
CA THR A 70 -0.32 -2.18 -3.20
C THR A 70 -0.30 -1.97 -4.71
N LYS A 71 -1.10 -2.73 -5.45
CA LYS A 71 -1.23 -2.58 -6.91
C LYS A 71 -1.65 -1.17 -7.29
N ARG A 72 -2.60 -0.59 -6.56
CA ARG A 72 -3.11 0.75 -6.84
C ARG A 72 -2.11 1.85 -6.45
N ALA A 73 -1.41 1.69 -5.33
CA ALA A 73 -0.39 2.62 -4.84
C ALA A 73 0.77 2.76 -5.83
N VAL A 74 1.22 1.66 -6.44
CA VAL A 74 2.27 1.67 -7.49
C VAL A 74 1.85 2.43 -8.76
N ALA A 75 0.55 2.62 -8.97
CA ALA A 75 0.00 3.36 -10.11
C ALA A 75 -0.13 4.87 -9.85
N LEU A 76 0.06 5.35 -8.61
CA LEU A 76 0.07 6.79 -8.33
C LEU A 76 1.34 7.43 -8.89
N ASP A 77 1.16 8.43 -9.76
CA ASP A 77 2.24 9.24 -10.27
C ASP A 77 2.44 10.44 -9.31
N GLU A 78 3.58 10.46 -8.62
CA GLU A 78 3.95 11.51 -7.65
C GLU A 78 3.00 11.69 -6.44
N PRO A 79 2.96 10.72 -5.50
CA PRO A 79 2.12 10.85 -4.31
C PRO A 79 2.49 12.07 -3.46
N THR A 80 1.46 12.77 -2.99
CA THR A 80 1.55 13.88 -2.05
C THR A 80 2.13 13.42 -0.70
N PRO A 81 2.67 14.34 0.13
CA PRO A 81 3.15 13.98 1.46
C PRO A 81 2.08 13.32 2.35
N SER A 82 0.83 13.76 2.26
CA SER A 82 -0.31 13.16 2.94
C SER A 82 -0.59 11.74 2.47
N GLU A 83 -0.55 11.50 1.15
CA GLU A 83 -0.74 10.15 0.60
C GLU A 83 0.42 9.22 1.01
N LEU A 84 1.67 9.69 0.95
CA LEU A 84 2.83 8.92 1.44
C LEU A 84 2.68 8.51 2.91
N LEU A 85 2.21 9.43 3.76
CA LEU A 85 1.96 9.14 5.17
C LEU A 85 0.83 8.12 5.33
N SER A 86 -0.30 8.30 4.63
CA SER A 86 -1.43 7.38 4.66
C SER A 86 -1.02 5.99 4.17
N MET A 87 -0.26 5.91 3.09
CA MET A 87 0.27 4.65 2.56
C MET A 87 1.17 3.95 3.57
N ALA A 88 2.13 4.67 4.16
CA ALA A 88 3.03 4.10 5.18
C ALA A 88 2.26 3.50 6.37
N ARG A 89 1.24 4.21 6.85
CA ARG A 89 0.39 3.75 7.95
C ARG A 89 -0.46 2.53 7.58
N LEU A 90 -1.03 2.50 6.38
CA LEU A 90 -1.82 1.37 5.90
C LEU A 90 -0.96 0.12 5.68
N TYR A 91 0.26 0.27 5.16
CA TYR A 91 1.23 -0.83 5.08
C TYR A 91 1.57 -1.38 6.46
N ALA A 92 1.85 -0.52 7.44
CA ALA A 92 2.12 -0.95 8.82
C ALA A 92 0.90 -1.66 9.42
N LYS A 93 -0.31 -1.15 9.18
CA LYS A 93 -1.57 -1.73 9.63
C LYS A 93 -1.86 -3.09 9.00
N GLY A 94 -1.40 -3.33 7.77
CA GLY A 94 -1.42 -4.64 7.10
C GLY A 94 -0.25 -5.55 7.45
N GLY A 95 0.66 -5.16 8.36
CA GLY A 95 1.84 -5.94 8.74
C GLY A 95 3.01 -5.88 7.76
N ALA A 96 2.92 -5.07 6.70
CA ALA A 96 3.96 -4.87 5.69
C ALA A 96 4.95 -3.77 6.12
N TYR A 97 5.70 -4.03 7.20
CA TYR A 97 6.55 -3.01 7.82
C TYR A 97 7.72 -2.53 6.95
N ALA A 98 8.23 -3.37 6.05
CA ALA A 98 9.28 -2.98 5.11
C ALA A 98 8.79 -1.90 4.14
N ASP A 99 7.61 -2.12 3.54
CA ASP A 99 6.97 -1.15 2.65
C ASP A 99 6.57 0.12 3.41
N ALA A 100 6.12 0.00 4.66
CA ALA A 100 5.84 1.15 5.51
C ALA A 100 7.09 2.03 5.74
N ALA A 101 8.22 1.42 6.10
CA ALA A 101 9.48 2.12 6.33
C ALA A 101 9.99 2.82 5.06
N GLU A 102 9.79 2.20 3.90
CA GLU A 102 10.11 2.79 2.60
C GLU A 102 9.30 4.07 2.35
N HIS A 103 7.97 4.01 2.56
CA HIS A 103 7.10 5.18 2.35
C HIS A 103 7.40 6.31 3.35
N TYR A 104 7.75 5.99 4.60
CA TYR A 104 8.24 6.99 5.56
C TYR A 104 9.54 7.66 5.08
N SER A 105 10.46 6.87 4.52
CA SER A 105 11.73 7.40 3.98
C SER A 105 11.49 8.35 2.81
N LEU A 106 10.57 8.01 1.91
CA LEU A 106 10.15 8.86 0.80
C LEU A 106 9.48 10.16 1.29
N LEU A 107 8.64 10.07 2.31
CA LEU A 107 8.02 11.23 2.94
C LEU A 107 9.08 12.20 3.49
N VAL A 108 10.05 11.70 4.28
CA VAL A 108 11.14 12.52 4.83
C VAL A 108 11.95 13.17 3.70
N ALA A 109 12.30 12.42 2.65
CA ALA A 109 13.01 12.96 1.50
C ALA A 109 12.20 14.04 0.75
N ASN A 110 10.88 13.89 0.66
CA ASN A 110 9.98 14.90 0.08
C ASN A 110 9.98 16.19 0.90
N LEU A 111 9.84 16.08 2.22
CA LEU A 111 9.82 17.22 3.14
C LEU A 111 11.16 17.97 3.14
N LEU A 112 12.29 17.26 3.17
CA LEU A 112 13.62 17.88 3.11
C LEU A 112 13.85 18.66 1.80
N ARG A 113 13.41 18.09 0.67
CA ARG A 113 13.50 18.75 -0.64
C ARG A 113 12.66 20.02 -0.73
N ARG A 114 11.45 20.02 -0.15
CA ARG A 114 10.58 21.22 -0.13
C ARG A 114 11.04 22.28 0.87
N GLY A 115 11.58 21.86 2.02
CA GLY A 115 12.14 22.76 3.04
C GLY A 115 13.49 23.38 2.66
N GLY A 116 14.22 22.76 1.73
CA GLY A 116 15.55 23.21 1.29
C GLY A 116 15.57 24.51 0.46
N SER A 117 14.42 24.99 -0.02
CA SER A 117 14.35 26.24 -0.81
C SER A 117 14.30 27.52 0.05
N GLY A 118 14.17 27.39 1.37
CA GLY A 118 14.16 28.51 2.32
C GLY A 118 15.43 28.55 3.17
N GLY A 119 16.55 29.01 2.61
CA GLY A 119 17.58 29.73 3.37
C GLY A 119 18.36 29.04 4.51
N MET A 120 18.18 27.74 4.79
CA MET A 120 18.96 27.07 5.84
C MET A 120 19.96 26.07 5.23
N ARG A 121 21.05 26.60 4.67
CA ARG A 121 22.27 25.82 4.44
C ARG A 121 22.83 25.38 5.80
N ARG A 122 22.30 24.30 6.38
CA ARG A 122 23.10 23.47 7.28
C ARG A 122 24.04 22.67 6.39
N THR A 123 25.20 23.24 6.10
CA THR A 123 26.37 22.48 5.67
C THR A 123 26.71 21.52 6.78
N VAL A 124 26.18 20.30 6.72
CA VAL A 124 26.81 19.16 7.37
C VAL A 124 28.04 18.88 6.51
N THR A 125 29.16 19.48 6.86
CA THR A 125 30.47 19.09 6.35
C THR A 125 30.77 17.68 6.85
N LEU A 126 30.32 16.68 6.09
CA LEU A 126 30.96 15.37 6.08
C LEU A 126 32.22 15.54 5.23
N GLN A 127 33.33 15.70 5.94
CA GLN A 127 34.67 15.73 5.40
C GLN A 127 34.97 14.36 4.77
N GLY A 128 34.71 14.22 3.48
CA GLY A 128 34.93 12.99 2.72
C GLY A 128 34.63 13.20 1.24
N ALA A 129 35.69 13.26 0.43
CA ALA A 129 35.71 13.63 -0.99
C ALA A 129 34.72 12.88 -1.91
N GLY A 130 34.17 13.61 -2.90
CA GLY A 130 33.53 13.02 -4.08
C GLY A 130 32.33 13.81 -4.60
N THR A 131 32.55 14.82 -5.43
CA THR A 131 31.48 15.56 -6.11
C THR A 131 30.85 14.67 -7.20
N MET A 132 29.65 14.16 -6.96
CA MET A 132 28.86 13.44 -7.97
C MET A 132 27.60 14.25 -8.33
N MET A 133 27.29 14.34 -9.62
CA MET A 133 26.15 15.06 -10.19
C MET A 133 24.85 14.82 -9.42
N VAL A 134 24.25 15.90 -8.91
CA VAL A 134 22.98 15.87 -8.19
C VAL A 134 21.83 15.82 -9.20
N MET A 135 21.57 14.64 -9.76
CA MET A 135 20.22 14.31 -10.19
C MET A 135 19.44 13.87 -8.95
N SER A 136 18.31 14.53 -8.65
CA SER A 136 17.48 14.32 -7.45
C SER A 136 17.35 12.85 -7.07
N GLY A 137 18.11 12.42 -6.04
CA GLY A 137 18.24 11.02 -5.64
C GLY A 137 16.90 10.33 -5.34
N ALA A 138 15.87 11.08 -4.94
CA ALA A 138 14.54 10.56 -4.68
C ALA A 138 13.88 9.92 -5.92
N ALA A 139 14.09 10.47 -7.13
CA ALA A 139 13.48 9.92 -8.35
C ALA A 139 14.13 8.59 -8.78
N ARG A 140 15.47 8.47 -8.64
CA ARG A 140 16.18 7.21 -8.89
C ARG A 140 15.85 6.16 -7.83
N VAL A 141 15.76 6.56 -6.57
CA VAL A 141 15.33 5.67 -5.48
C VAL A 141 13.93 5.14 -5.77
N TRP A 142 12.98 6.01 -6.14
CA TRP A 142 11.62 5.61 -6.49
C TRP A 142 11.56 4.70 -7.73
N GLN A 143 12.31 5.00 -8.80
CA GLN A 143 12.38 4.14 -9.99
C GLN A 143 13.05 2.79 -9.72
N CYS A 144 14.14 2.76 -8.94
CA CYS A 144 14.80 1.52 -8.54
C CYS A 144 13.91 0.66 -7.63
N LEU A 145 13.16 1.28 -6.73
CA LEU A 145 12.23 0.62 -5.82
C LEU A 145 11.01 0.08 -6.57
N ARG A 146 10.41 0.86 -7.48
CA ARG A 146 9.37 0.40 -8.40
C ARG A 146 9.83 -0.83 -9.20
N ALA A 147 11.06 -0.81 -9.71
CA ALA A 147 11.64 -1.93 -10.43
C ALA A 147 11.97 -3.15 -9.55
N LYS A 148 12.19 -2.96 -8.23
CA LYS A 148 12.41 -4.06 -7.29
C LYS A 148 11.11 -4.70 -6.85
N SER A 149 10.12 -3.90 -6.46
CA SER A 149 8.77 -4.34 -6.11
C SER A 149 8.16 -5.19 -7.23
N LEU A 150 8.23 -4.72 -8.49
CA LEU A 150 7.74 -5.49 -9.65
C LEU A 150 8.46 -6.84 -9.86
N ARG A 151 9.73 -6.96 -9.46
CA ARG A 151 10.49 -8.22 -9.54
C ARG A 151 10.11 -9.19 -8.43
N ASP A 152 9.92 -8.68 -7.21
CA ASP A 152 9.61 -9.51 -6.05
C ASP A 152 8.16 -10.02 -6.09
N SER A 153 7.21 -9.20 -6.57
CA SER A 153 5.82 -9.64 -6.84
C SER A 153 5.70 -10.73 -7.91
N GLY A 154 6.71 -10.89 -8.78
CA GLY A 154 6.78 -11.96 -9.77
C GLY A 154 7.37 -13.28 -9.23
N ARG A 155 8.05 -13.25 -8.08
CA ARG A 155 8.80 -14.40 -7.56
C ARG A 155 7.96 -15.36 -6.72
N ASP A 156 6.91 -14.86 -6.08
CA ASP A 156 6.02 -15.66 -5.22
C ASP A 156 5.00 -16.55 -5.96
N ARG A 157 4.95 -16.51 -7.31
CA ARG A 157 4.10 -17.42 -8.09
C ARG A 157 4.73 -18.79 -8.37
N ARG A 158 5.99 -19.03 -7.99
CA ARG A 158 6.54 -20.40 -7.95
C ARG A 158 6.22 -21.00 -6.59
N GLY A 159 4.99 -21.50 -6.46
CA GLY A 159 4.59 -22.32 -5.33
C GLY A 159 5.58 -23.48 -5.10
N PRO A 160 5.67 -24.01 -3.86
CA PRO A 160 6.55 -25.12 -3.56
C PRO A 160 6.24 -26.27 -4.51
N ALA A 161 7.26 -26.71 -5.25
CA ALA A 161 7.18 -27.87 -6.12
C ALA A 161 6.51 -29.01 -5.34
N ALA A 162 5.39 -29.48 -5.88
CA ALA A 162 4.65 -30.62 -5.37
C ALA A 162 5.62 -31.78 -5.16
N ARG A 163 5.90 -32.09 -3.89
CA ARG A 163 6.61 -33.30 -3.51
C ARG A 163 5.61 -34.43 -3.72
N ASP A 164 5.81 -35.18 -4.80
CA ASP A 164 5.17 -36.46 -5.07
C ASP A 164 5.13 -37.32 -3.79
N ARG A 165 3.93 -37.47 -3.22
CA ARG A 165 3.60 -38.56 -2.30
C ARG A 165 2.92 -39.66 -3.11
N ASN A 166 3.74 -40.39 -3.83
CA ASN A 166 3.38 -41.72 -4.32
C ASN A 166 3.54 -42.70 -3.16
N GLY A 167 2.45 -43.34 -2.73
CA GLY A 167 2.52 -44.52 -1.88
C GLY A 167 1.54 -44.55 -0.72
N PHE A 168 0.24 -44.73 -0.99
CA PHE A 168 -0.58 -45.53 -0.08
C PHE A 168 -1.60 -46.34 -0.89
N ARG A 169 -1.32 -47.64 -1.01
CA ARG A 169 -2.19 -48.65 -1.62
C ARG A 169 -3.43 -48.84 -0.73
N ASN A 170 -4.60 -48.65 -1.32
CA ASN A 170 -5.87 -49.16 -0.79
C ASN A 170 -6.06 -50.60 -1.24
N ASN A 171 -6.25 -51.52 -0.29
CA ASN A 171 -6.75 -52.88 -0.53
C ASN A 171 -7.65 -53.30 0.64
N GLY A 172 -8.84 -53.82 0.31
CA GLY A 172 -9.76 -54.51 1.21
C GLY A 172 -10.99 -53.66 1.58
N ALA A 173 -12.12 -53.71 0.88
CA ALA A 173 -13.05 -54.83 0.69
C ALA A 173 -13.64 -55.36 2.02
N GLY A 174 -14.89 -54.97 2.30
CA GLY A 174 -15.78 -55.55 3.30
C GLY A 174 -17.19 -54.99 3.07
N ARG A 175 -17.99 -55.61 2.19
CA ARG A 175 -18.98 -56.67 2.45
C ARG A 175 -20.12 -56.17 3.36
N CYS A 176 -21.26 -55.85 2.74
CA CYS A 176 -22.55 -55.69 3.40
C CYS A 176 -23.50 -56.78 2.86
N GLU A 177 -23.63 -57.86 3.64
CA GLU A 177 -24.81 -58.74 3.71
C GLU A 177 -25.45 -58.35 5.06
N THR A 178 -26.76 -58.14 5.25
CA THR A 178 -27.92 -59.06 5.17
C THR A 178 -29.18 -58.16 5.37
N VAL A 179 -30.25 -58.21 4.58
CA VAL A 179 -31.40 -59.14 4.53
C VAL A 179 -31.92 -59.62 5.88
N GLY A 180 -33.15 -59.19 6.24
CA GLY A 180 -34.16 -60.03 6.89
C GLY A 180 -34.54 -59.67 8.32
N GLY A 181 -35.80 -59.27 8.52
CA GLY A 181 -36.48 -59.09 9.80
C GLY A 181 -37.73 -58.25 9.67
#